data_AF-A0AB35BGF9-F1
#
_entry.id   AF-A0AB35BGF9-F1
#
_cell.length_a   1.000
_cell.length_b   1.000
_cell.length_c   1.000
_cell.angle_alpha   90.00
_cell.angle_beta   90.00
_cell.angle_gamma   90.00
#
_symmetry.space_group_name_H-M   'P 1'
#
loop_
_entity.id
_entity.type
_entity.pdbx_description
1 polymer ?
#
loop_
_entity_poly.entity_id
_entity_poly.type
_entity_poly.pdbx_seq_one_letter_code
_entity_poly.pdbx_strand_id
1 'polypeptide(L)'
;MSSILAVDVCPDGLSAPRGMRAPGLGVPGWRKLGTWRSRGRREFVDVRRGQPAVRVELAGQSFAALLVGVDDPQALARRLGGLSG
;
A
#
# COMPACT_ATOMS: atom_id res chain seq x y z
N MET A 1 -9.71 19.48 -1.18
CA MET A 1 -8.95 18.94 -0.04
C MET A 1 -8.48 17.55 -0.40
N SER A 2 -7.18 17.26 -0.23
CA SER A 2 -6.60 15.94 -0.47
C SER A 2 -7.02 14.95 0.62
N SER A 3 -7.24 13.68 0.28
CA SER A 3 -7.52 12.59 1.22
C SER A 3 -6.25 11.82 1.64
N ILE A 4 -5.08 12.20 1.12
CA ILE A 4 -3.79 11.58 1.44
C ILE A 4 -3.26 12.19 2.74
N LEU A 5 -2.97 11.34 3.72
CA LEU A 5 -2.37 11.72 5.00
C LEU A 5 -0.84 11.63 4.97
N ALA A 6 -0.32 10.54 4.41
CA ALA A 6 1.11 10.24 4.38
C ALA A 6 1.45 9.31 3.21
N VAL A 7 2.71 9.34 2.79
CA VAL A 7 3.24 8.48 1.73
C VAL A 7 4.60 7.94 2.17
N ASP A 8 4.69 6.62 2.35
CA ASP A 8 5.92 5.94 2.79
C ASP A 8 6.44 4.98 1.71
N VAL A 9 7.76 4.99 1.49
CA VAL A 9 8.43 4.01 0.62
C VAL A 9 8.72 2.74 1.41
N CYS A 10 8.31 1.60 0.84
CA CYS A 10 8.54 0.26 1.39
C CYS A 10 9.53 -0.49 0.48
N PRO A 11 10.81 -0.65 0.86
CA PRO A 11 11.82 -1.29 0.02
C PRO A 11 11.48 -2.74 -0.34
N ASP A 12 10.86 -3.49 0.57
CA ASP A 12 10.31 -4.81 0.30
C ASP A 12 8.77 -4.76 0.36
N GLY A 13 8.16 -4.65 -0.82
CA GLY A 13 6.71 -4.60 -0.93
C GLY A 13 6.03 -5.89 -0.44
N LEU A 14 6.70 -7.05 -0.55
CA LEU A 14 6.07 -8.33 -0.23
C LEU A 14 5.92 -8.56 1.27
N SER A 15 6.82 -8.04 2.09
CA SER A 15 6.75 -8.13 3.56
C SER A 15 5.94 -6.99 4.21
N ALA A 16 5.74 -5.88 3.51
CA ALA A 16 5.08 -4.68 4.01
C ALA A 16 3.56 -4.74 4.33
N PRO A 17 2.73 -5.70 3.86
CA PRO A 17 1.31 -5.75 4.21
C PRO A 17 1.09 -5.95 5.72
N ARG A 18 0.17 -5.19 6.32
CA ARG A 18 -0.13 -5.28 7.76
C ARG A 18 -1.42 -6.08 7.99
N GLY A 19 -1.39 -7.03 8.92
CA GLY A 19 -2.57 -7.83 9.29
C GLY A 19 -2.81 -9.05 8.40
N MET A 20 -4.03 -9.56 8.40
CA MET A 20 -4.40 -10.81 7.71
C MET A 20 -5.16 -10.52 6.41
N ARG A 21 -4.84 -11.27 5.36
CA ARG A 21 -5.53 -11.20 4.06
C ARG A 21 -6.95 -11.76 4.17
N ALA A 22 -7.96 -10.95 3.83
CA ALA A 22 -9.35 -11.36 3.66
C ALA A 22 -10.23 -10.24 3.02
N PRO A 23 -10.72 -10.40 1.78
CA PRO A 23 -10.42 -11.43 0.76
C PRO A 23 -9.19 -11.06 -0.09
N GLY A 24 -8.79 -11.92 -1.04
CA GLY A 24 -7.78 -11.60 -2.05
C GLY A 24 -7.05 -12.81 -2.63
N LEU A 25 -6.11 -12.57 -3.54
CA LEU A 25 -5.14 -13.53 -4.05
C LEU A 25 -3.84 -13.47 -3.22
N GLY A 26 -3.35 -14.62 -2.80
CA GLY A 26 -2.02 -14.76 -2.22
C GLY A 26 -1.31 -15.96 -2.85
N VAL A 27 -0.25 -15.71 -3.60
CA VAL A 27 0.69 -16.75 -4.03
C VAL A 27 1.87 -16.69 -3.06
N PRO A 28 2.06 -17.71 -2.19
CA PRO A 28 3.10 -17.70 -1.17
C PRO A 28 4.47 -17.31 -1.74
N GLY A 29 5.08 -16.29 -1.14
CA GLY A 29 6.37 -15.75 -1.55
C GLY A 29 6.41 -15.03 -2.91
N TRP A 30 5.31 -14.84 -3.63
CA TRP A 30 5.37 -14.26 -4.99
C TRP A 30 4.41 -13.10 -5.24
N ARG A 31 3.14 -13.23 -4.82
CA ARG A 31 2.10 -12.23 -5.12
C ARG A 31 1.17 -12.05 -3.93
N LYS A 32 0.82 -10.81 -3.61
CA LYS A 32 -0.22 -10.46 -2.65
C LYS A 32 -1.11 -9.40 -3.29
N LEU A 33 -2.39 -9.72 -3.47
CA LEU A 33 -3.40 -8.84 -4.07
C LEU A 33 -4.71 -8.95 -3.29
N GLY A 34 -5.31 -7.83 -2.88
CA GLY A 34 -6.61 -7.83 -2.20
C GLY A 34 -6.61 -7.01 -0.90
N THR A 35 -7.44 -7.42 0.06
CA THR A 35 -7.67 -6.66 1.30
C THR A 35 -6.94 -7.30 2.48
N TRP A 36 -6.17 -6.49 3.19
CA TRP A 36 -5.55 -6.83 4.45
C TRP A 36 -6.27 -6.15 5.60
N ARG A 37 -6.56 -6.90 6.66
CA ARG A 37 -7.37 -6.44 7.80
C ARG A 37 -6.56 -6.50 9.08
N SER A 38 -6.61 -5.43 9.87
CA SER A 38 -5.99 -5.35 11.20
C SER A 38 -6.76 -4.37 12.08
N ARG A 39 -7.19 -4.79 13.28
CA ARG A 39 -7.84 -3.93 14.30
C ARG A 39 -8.87 -2.92 13.72
N GLY A 40 -9.81 -3.40 12.90
CA GLY A 40 -10.84 -2.56 12.28
C GLY A 40 -10.38 -1.70 11.09
N ARG A 41 -9.07 -1.63 10.81
CA ARG A 41 -8.51 -1.01 9.61
C ARG A 41 -8.42 -1.99 8.46
N ARG A 42 -8.54 -1.47 7.24
CA ARG A 42 -8.37 -2.23 6.00
C ARG A 42 -7.34 -1.54 5.13
N GLU A 43 -6.50 -2.34 4.48
CA GLU A 43 -5.54 -1.89 3.47
C GLU A 43 -5.84 -2.62 2.17
N PHE A 44 -5.83 -1.90 1.05
CA PHE A 44 -5.75 -2.53 -0.25
C PHE A 44 -4.27 -2.77 -0.57
N VAL A 45 -3.94 -3.99 -0.97
CA VAL A 45 -2.58 -4.42 -1.23
C VAL A 45 -2.50 -4.96 -2.66
N ASP A 46 -1.51 -4.51 -3.40
CA ASP A 46 -1.08 -5.05 -4.69
C ASP A 46 0.45 -5.02 -4.73
N VAL A 47 1.10 -6.16 -4.46
CA VAL A 47 2.57 -6.27 -4.42
C VAL A 47 3.06 -7.60 -4.98
N ARG A 48 4.30 -7.65 -5.47
CA ARG A 48 4.94 -8.85 -6.01
C ARG A 48 6.40 -8.95 -5.56
N ARG A 49 7.00 -10.14 -5.70
CA ARG A 49 8.39 -10.40 -5.33
C ARG A 49 9.34 -9.49 -6.11
N GLY A 50 10.34 -8.95 -5.41
CA GLY A 50 11.43 -8.17 -6.00
C GLY A 50 11.02 -6.78 -6.47
N GLN A 51 9.84 -6.30 -6.06
CA GLN A 51 9.38 -4.94 -6.36
C GLN A 51 9.20 -4.18 -5.04
N PRO A 52 9.77 -2.96 -4.92
CA PRO A 52 9.44 -2.09 -3.80
C PRO A 52 7.99 -1.61 -3.94
N ALA A 53 7.47 -0.97 -2.89
CA ALA A 53 6.11 -0.46 -2.87
C ALA A 53 6.05 0.94 -2.27
N VAL A 54 4.92 1.60 -2.50
CA VAL A 54 4.53 2.81 -1.79
C VAL A 54 3.29 2.51 -0.97
N ARG A 55 3.32 2.95 0.28
CA ARG A 55 2.18 2.95 1.18
C ARG A 55 1.59 4.35 1.23
N VAL A 56 0.31 4.49 0.90
CA VAL A 56 -0.42 5.76 0.93
C VAL A 56 -1.45 5.67 2.04
N GLU A 57 -1.29 6.45 3.10
CA GLU A 57 -2.28 6.52 4.18
C GLU A 57 -3.41 7.49 3.83
N LEU A 58 -4.66 7.12 4.13
CA LEU A 58 -5.85 7.83 3.67
C LEU A 58 -6.74 8.29 4.83
N ALA A 59 -7.35 9.48 4.69
CA ALA A 59 -8.36 10.02 5.59
C ALA A 59 -9.79 9.84 5.05
N GLY A 60 -10.70 9.39 5.90
CA GLY A 60 -12.13 9.32 5.59
C GLY A 60 -12.51 8.33 4.49
N GLN A 61 -11.61 7.40 4.14
CA GLN A 61 -11.84 6.40 3.09
C GLN A 61 -12.14 5.02 3.68
N SER A 62 -12.76 4.16 2.86
CA SER A 62 -13.10 2.77 3.24
C SER A 62 -11.85 1.91 3.51
N PHE A 63 -10.75 2.21 2.82
CA PHE A 63 -9.41 1.74 3.12
C PHE A 63 -8.65 2.82 3.89
N ALA A 64 -7.95 2.40 4.93
CA ALA A 64 -7.10 3.29 5.70
C ALA A 64 -5.71 3.49 5.05
N ALA A 65 -5.32 2.60 4.13
CA ALA A 65 -4.16 2.78 3.29
C ALA A 65 -4.23 1.96 1.99
N LEU A 66 -3.43 2.35 1.01
CA LEU A 66 -3.07 1.56 -0.17
C LEU A 66 -1.61 1.14 -0.03
N LEU A 67 -1.27 -0.09 -0.39
CA LEU A 67 0.11 -0.57 -0.51
C LEU A 67 0.29 -1.13 -1.92
N VAL A 68 1.01 -0.40 -2.77
CA VAL A 68 1.11 -0.68 -4.21
C VAL A 68 2.56 -0.82 -4.63
N GLY A 69 2.88 -1.95 -5.25
CA GLY A 69 4.18 -2.22 -5.86
C GLY A 69 4.44 -1.30 -7.05
N VAL A 70 5.63 -0.70 -7.11
CA VAL A 70 6.02 0.23 -8.16
C VAL A 70 7.53 0.16 -8.36
N ASP A 71 8.00 0.35 -9.59
CA ASP A 71 9.43 0.22 -9.90
C ASP A 71 10.25 1.42 -9.41
N ASP A 72 9.67 2.63 -9.42
CA ASP A 72 10.27 3.83 -8.81
C ASP A 72 9.35 4.41 -7.70
N PRO A 73 9.49 3.90 -6.46
CA PRO A 73 8.65 4.35 -5.35
C PRO A 73 8.98 5.78 -4.91
N GLN A 74 10.20 6.26 -5.14
CA GLN A 74 10.63 7.61 -4.75
C GLN A 74 10.03 8.68 -5.67
N ALA A 75 9.99 8.42 -6.99
CA ALA A 75 9.31 9.30 -7.92
C ALA A 75 7.80 9.36 -7.64
N LEU A 76 7.16 8.21 -7.39
CA LEU A 76 5.73 8.19 -7.05
C LEU A 76 5.45 8.93 -5.74
N ALA A 77 6.26 8.71 -4.70
CA ALA A 77 6.09 9.39 -3.41
C ALA A 77 6.21 10.91 -3.54
N ARG A 78 7.20 11.42 -4.28
CA ARG A 78 7.34 12.85 -4.57
C ARG A 78 6.13 13.42 -5.32
N ARG A 79 5.64 12.69 -6.32
CA ARG A 79 4.47 13.10 -7.11
C ARG A 79 3.19 13.16 -6.27
N LEU A 80 2.99 12.23 -5.35
CA LEU A 80 1.84 12.22 -4.44
C LEU A 80 1.97 13.26 -3.32
N GLY A 81 3.17 13.44 -2.76
CA GLY A 81 3.43 14.46 -1.75
C GLY A 81 3.25 15.89 -2.27
N GLY A 82 3.57 16.14 -3.54
CA GLY A 82 3.34 17.42 -4.21
C GLY A 82 1.88 17.72 -4.56
N LEU A 83 0.96 16.76 -4.45
CA LEU A 83 -0.48 16.93 -4.71
C LEU A 83 -1.28 17.32 -3.45
N SER A 84 -0.64 17.34 -2.28
CA SER A 84 -1.27 17.72 -1.01
C SER A 84 -1.09 19.21 -0.65
N GLY A 85 -0.59 20.02 -1.58
CA GLY A 85 -0.48 21.49 -1.47
C GLY A 85 -1.68 22.23 -2.04
#